data_AF-F6DMJ0-F1
#
_entry.id   AF-F6DMJ0-F1
#
_cell.length_a   1.000
_cell.length_b   1.000
_cell.length_c   1.000
_cell.angle_alpha   90.00
_cell.angle_beta   90.00
_cell.angle_gamma   90.00
#
_symmetry.space_group_name_H-M   'P 1'
#
loop_
_entity.id
_entity.type
_entity.pdbx_description
1 polymer ?
#
loop_
_entity_poly.entity_id
_entity_poly.type
_entity_poly.pdbx_seq_one_letter_code
_entity_poly.pdbx_strand_id
1 'polypeptide(L)'
;MSNVKNYTEQGGEKTVIGGSLEIAASGKLTITEGATIEGILSVPVVDALDSTSATSALSAKQGKVLNDAIAAKTAANQADSIAAEVAELVTDFNALLAKLKAAGLMAAE
;
A
#
# COMPACT_ATOMS: atom_id res chain seq x y z
N MET A 1 48.50 24.95 -4.30
CA MET A 1 47.07 24.78 -4.61
C MET A 1 46.52 23.70 -3.69
N SER A 2 45.72 24.05 -2.69
CA SER A 2 45.19 23.03 -1.75
C SER A 2 44.00 22.33 -2.39
N ASN A 3 44.09 21.01 -2.57
CA ASN A 3 43.05 20.19 -3.20
C ASN A 3 42.05 19.71 -2.15
N VAL A 4 41.36 20.66 -1.52
CA VAL A 4 40.40 20.38 -0.44
C VAL A 4 39.14 19.77 -1.06
N LYS A 5 39.02 18.44 -1.02
CA LYS A 5 37.88 17.71 -1.59
C LYS A 5 36.54 18.03 -0.91
N ASN A 6 36.58 18.36 0.38
CA ASN A 6 35.39 18.59 1.20
C ASN A 6 35.50 19.97 1.87
N TYR A 7 34.55 20.86 1.64
CA TYR A 7 34.59 22.24 2.12
C TYR A 7 33.20 22.77 2.48
N THR A 8 33.16 23.78 3.34
CA THR A 8 31.95 24.56 3.62
C THR A 8 32.00 25.87 2.85
N GLU A 9 30.86 26.28 2.32
CA GLU A 9 30.70 27.55 1.61
C GLU A 9 29.50 28.34 2.17
N GLN A 10 29.33 29.58 1.71
CA GLN A 10 28.22 30.45 2.11
C GLN A 10 28.09 30.66 3.61
N GLY A 11 29.21 30.93 4.30
CA GLY A 11 29.20 31.13 5.75
C GLY A 11 28.76 29.90 6.56
N GLY A 12 28.81 28.70 5.96
CA GLY A 12 28.43 27.44 6.62
C GLY A 12 27.08 26.87 6.21
N GLU A 13 26.31 27.56 5.36
CA GLU A 13 25.00 27.06 4.89
C GLU A 13 25.10 25.78 4.06
N LYS A 14 26.20 25.58 3.33
CA LYS A 14 26.40 24.41 2.47
C LYS A 14 27.71 23.71 2.79
N THR A 15 27.62 22.39 2.93
CA THR A 15 28.79 21.50 3.01
C THR A 15 28.86 20.69 1.72
N VAL A 16 29.97 20.79 0.99
CA VAL A 16 30.24 20.03 -0.22
C VAL A 16 31.14 18.85 0.14
N ILE A 17 30.72 17.64 -0.22
CA ILE A 17 31.50 16.41 -0.07
C ILE A 17 31.91 15.94 -1.47
N GLY A 18 33.18 16.12 -1.84
CA GLY A 18 33.74 15.64 -3.11
C GLY A 18 34.17 14.18 -3.10
N GLY A 19 34.02 13.49 -1.97
CA GLY A 19 34.29 12.05 -1.78
C GLY A 19 33.04 11.27 -1.35
N SER A 20 33.22 10.20 -0.59
CA SER A 20 32.13 9.46 0.06
C SER A 20 31.82 10.01 1.45
N LEU A 21 30.55 10.09 1.80
CA LEU A 21 30.11 10.28 3.18
C LEU A 21 29.76 8.91 3.78
N GLU A 22 30.58 8.44 4.71
CA GLU A 22 30.34 7.19 5.43
C GLU A 22 29.81 7.49 6.84
N ILE A 23 28.71 6.85 7.21
CA ILE A 23 28.18 6.85 8.58
C ILE A 23 28.54 5.50 9.21
N ALA A 24 29.58 5.50 10.05
CA ALA A 24 30.09 4.29 10.69
C ALA A 24 29.08 3.65 11.66
N ALA A 25 29.40 2.46 12.18
CA ALA A 25 28.57 1.77 13.17
C ALA A 25 28.23 2.70 14.36
N SER A 26 26.97 2.68 14.79
CA SER A 26 26.36 3.61 15.77
C SER A 26 26.21 5.09 15.35
N GLY A 27 26.70 5.48 14.17
CA GLY A 27 26.43 6.79 13.59
C GLY A 27 24.96 6.96 13.21
N LYS A 28 24.45 8.19 13.29
CA LYS A 28 23.07 8.54 12.94
C LYS A 28 23.04 9.77 12.05
N LEU A 29 22.41 9.63 10.88
CA LEU A 29 21.97 10.78 10.08
C LEU A 29 20.50 11.04 10.40
N THR A 30 20.17 12.26 10.83
CA THR A 30 18.79 12.69 11.07
C THR A 30 18.42 13.74 10.04
N ILE A 31 17.37 13.48 9.26
CA ILE A 31 16.76 14.44 8.35
C ILE A 31 15.44 14.84 9.00
N THR A 32 15.27 16.12 9.33
CA THR A 32 14.07 16.62 10.01
C THR A 32 12.90 16.71 9.03
N GLU A 33 11.68 16.76 9.57
CA GLU A 33 10.48 16.96 8.77
C GLU A 33 10.60 18.22 7.89
N GLY A 34 10.17 18.10 6.62
CA GLY A 34 10.24 19.17 5.64
C GLY A 34 11.60 19.34 4.95
N ALA A 35 12.65 18.65 5.37
CA ALA A 35 13.93 18.68 4.66
C ALA A 35 13.85 17.92 3.32
N THR A 36 14.45 18.48 2.29
CA THR A 36 14.49 17.92 0.94
C THR A 36 15.83 17.24 0.66
N ILE A 37 15.80 16.07 0.04
CA ILE A 37 16.99 15.41 -0.51
C ILE A 37 16.78 15.33 -2.01
N GLU A 38 17.64 15.99 -2.77
CA GLU A 38 17.61 15.99 -4.22
C GLU A 38 18.39 14.79 -4.78
N GLY A 39 18.02 14.34 -5.98
CA GLY A 39 18.68 13.21 -6.65
C GLY A 39 18.27 11.82 -6.14
N ILE A 40 17.42 11.74 -5.11
CA ILE A 40 16.68 10.53 -4.78
C ILE A 40 15.30 10.58 -5.43
N LEU A 41 14.85 9.46 -5.99
CA LEU A 41 13.47 9.34 -6.48
C LEU A 41 12.55 9.18 -5.26
N SER A 42 12.03 10.28 -4.71
CA SER A 42 11.03 10.21 -3.65
C SER A 42 9.66 9.93 -4.27
N VAL A 43 9.14 8.73 -4.04
CA VAL A 43 7.76 8.40 -4.40
C VAL A 43 6.90 8.65 -3.17
N PRO A 44 5.89 9.54 -3.23
CA PRO A 44 5.00 9.78 -2.10
C PRO A 44 4.25 8.49 -1.75
N VAL A 45 4.28 8.11 -0.48
CA VAL A 45 3.52 6.97 0.05
C VAL A 45 2.17 7.48 0.53
N VAL A 46 1.08 6.92 0.02
CA VAL A 46 -0.29 7.34 0.30
C VAL A 46 -1.00 6.33 1.20
N ASP A 47 -1.60 6.81 2.29
CA ASP A 47 -2.41 6.02 3.23
C ASP A 47 -3.91 6.17 2.98
N ALA A 48 -4.34 6.01 1.73
CA ALA A 48 -5.73 6.14 1.31
C ALA A 48 -6.04 5.22 0.11
N LEU A 49 -7.21 4.56 0.11
CA LEU A 49 -7.64 3.64 -0.97
C LEU A 49 -8.43 4.33 -2.09
N ASP A 50 -8.84 5.57 -1.89
CA ASP A 50 -9.53 6.42 -2.85
C ASP A 50 -8.58 7.35 -3.62
N SER A 51 -7.27 7.15 -3.46
CA SER A 51 -6.24 7.90 -4.19
C SER A 51 -6.37 7.68 -5.70
N THR A 52 -6.36 8.77 -6.46
CA THR A 52 -6.36 8.76 -7.93
C THR A 52 -4.97 8.91 -8.53
N SER A 53 -3.92 8.93 -7.70
CA SER A 53 -2.55 9.14 -8.17
C SER A 53 -2.02 7.91 -8.91
N ALA A 54 -1.54 8.12 -10.14
CA ALA A 54 -0.92 7.06 -10.94
C ALA A 54 0.55 6.80 -10.59
N THR A 55 1.17 7.66 -9.77
CA THR A 55 2.61 7.63 -9.50
C THR A 55 2.97 7.47 -8.03
N SER A 56 2.00 7.63 -7.12
CA SER A 56 2.21 7.42 -5.69
C SER A 56 2.29 5.93 -5.34
N ALA A 57 3.10 5.59 -4.35
CA ALA A 57 3.12 4.26 -3.78
C ALA A 57 1.99 4.09 -2.76
N LEU A 58 1.41 2.89 -2.70
CA LEU A 58 0.42 2.56 -1.68
C LEU A 58 1.11 2.18 -0.37
N SER A 59 0.60 2.66 0.78
CA SER A 59 1.16 2.29 2.07
C SER A 59 1.00 0.78 2.34
N ALA A 60 1.90 0.18 3.12
CA ALA A 60 1.78 -1.22 3.53
C ALA A 60 0.49 -1.49 4.32
N LYS A 61 0.02 -0.50 5.09
CA LYS A 61 -1.27 -0.55 5.80
C LYS A 61 -2.41 -0.71 4.81
N GLN A 62 -2.46 0.12 3.76
CA GLN A 62 -3.50 -0.01 2.73
C GLN A 62 -3.35 -1.29 1.90
N GLY A 63 -2.13 -1.77 1.67
CA GLY A 63 -1.90 -3.09 1.07
C GLY A 63 -2.56 -4.23 1.88
N LYS A 64 -2.43 -4.21 3.21
CA LYS A 64 -3.12 -5.16 4.09
C LYS A 64 -4.65 -5.02 4.02
N VAL A 65 -5.16 -3.79 4.09
CA VAL A 65 -6.62 -3.54 4.03
C VAL A 65 -7.20 -4.06 2.71
N LEU A 66 -6.51 -3.82 1.59
CA LEU A 66 -6.93 -4.34 0.29
C LEU A 66 -6.91 -5.87 0.26
N ASN A 67 -5.86 -6.49 0.79
CA ASN A 67 -5.77 -7.95 0.89
C ASN A 67 -6.93 -8.54 1.71
N ASP A 68 -7.26 -7.94 2.84
CA ASP A 68 -8.38 -8.37 3.69
C ASP A 68 -9.73 -8.19 2.96
N ALA A 69 -9.92 -7.07 2.24
CA ALA A 69 -11.11 -6.81 1.45
C ALA A 69 -11.27 -7.82 0.30
N ILE A 70 -10.19 -8.19 -0.37
CA ILE A 70 -10.19 -9.23 -1.42
C ILE A 70 -10.51 -10.60 -0.82
N ALA A 71 -9.91 -10.96 0.32
CA ALA A 71 -10.19 -12.22 0.99
C ALA A 71 -11.67 -12.35 1.37
N ALA A 72 -12.29 -11.26 1.81
CA ALA A 72 -13.72 -11.19 2.12
C ALA A 72 -14.65 -11.38 0.91
N LYS A 73 -14.14 -11.25 -0.33
CA LYS A 73 -14.92 -11.49 -1.56
C LYS A 73 -15.08 -12.97 -1.93
N THR A 74 -14.63 -13.89 -1.08
CA THR A 74 -14.87 -15.33 -1.30
C THR A 74 -16.24 -15.72 -0.74
N ALA A 75 -17.15 -16.18 -1.61
CA ALA A 75 -18.44 -16.72 -1.16
C ALA A 75 -18.28 -18.04 -0.41
N ALA A 76 -19.12 -18.24 0.61
CA ALA A 76 -19.21 -19.51 1.30
C ALA A 76 -19.67 -20.62 0.34
N ASN A 77 -19.19 -21.84 0.55
CA ASN A 77 -19.53 -22.98 -0.29
C ASN A 77 -21.04 -23.24 -0.32
N GLN A 78 -21.56 -23.57 -1.50
CA GLN A 78 -22.91 -24.11 -1.70
C GLN A 78 -22.77 -25.58 -2.05
N ALA A 79 -23.44 -26.45 -1.29
CA ALA A 79 -23.50 -27.87 -1.62
C ALA A 79 -24.31 -28.08 -2.91
N ASP A 80 -24.00 -29.15 -3.64
CA ASP A 80 -24.75 -29.55 -4.82
C ASP A 80 -26.24 -29.72 -4.48
N SER A 81 -27.10 -29.21 -5.36
CA SER A 81 -28.55 -29.37 -5.19
C SER A 81 -28.94 -30.82 -5.48
N ILE A 82 -29.71 -31.41 -4.57
CA ILE A 82 -30.33 -32.73 -4.72
C ILE A 82 -31.86 -32.62 -4.84
N ALA A 83 -32.36 -31.40 -5.10
CA ALA A 83 -33.78 -31.10 -5.18
C ALA A 83 -34.48 -31.99 -6.21
N ALA A 84 -35.55 -32.67 -5.79
CA ALA A 84 -36.42 -33.42 -6.68
C ALA A 84 -37.60 -32.58 -7.19
N GLU A 85 -37.91 -31.50 -6.48
CA GLU A 85 -39.05 -30.62 -6.74
C GLU A 85 -38.62 -29.16 -6.87
N VAL A 86 -39.42 -28.38 -7.60
CA VAL A 86 -39.14 -26.96 -7.85
C VAL A 86 -39.03 -26.15 -6.56
N ALA A 87 -39.84 -26.48 -5.54
CA ALA A 87 -39.80 -25.77 -4.25
C ALA A 87 -38.45 -25.93 -3.53
N GLU A 88 -37.82 -27.10 -3.64
CA GLU A 88 -36.51 -27.37 -3.06
C GLU A 88 -35.41 -26.68 -3.86
N LEU A 89 -35.50 -26.68 -5.19
CA LEU A 89 -34.56 -25.96 -6.06
C LEU A 89 -34.56 -24.45 -5.77
N VAL A 90 -35.74 -23.86 -5.56
CA VAL A 90 -35.86 -22.45 -5.18
C VAL A 90 -35.20 -22.17 -3.84
N THR A 91 -35.26 -23.12 -2.90
CA THR A 91 -34.61 -23.00 -1.59
C THR A 91 -33.08 -23.00 -1.74
N ASP A 92 -32.53 -23.98 -2.46
CA ASP A 92 -31.08 -24.09 -2.70
C ASP A 92 -30.54 -22.88 -3.46
N PHE A 93 -31.29 -22.41 -4.46
CA PHE A 93 -30.94 -21.23 -5.25
C PHE A 93 -30.91 -19.96 -4.38
N ASN A 94 -31.94 -19.73 -3.57
CA ASN A 94 -31.97 -18.56 -2.68
C ASN A 94 -30.86 -18.62 -1.62
N ALA A 95 -30.46 -19.81 -1.16
CA ALA A 95 -29.31 -19.97 -0.27
C ALA A 95 -27.99 -19.58 -0.95
N LEU A 96 -27.80 -19.94 -2.22
CA LEU A 96 -26.65 -19.48 -3.02
C LEU A 96 -26.65 -17.96 -3.16
N LEU A 97 -27.78 -17.35 -3.52
CA LEU A 97 -27.90 -15.89 -3.64
C LEU A 97 -27.53 -15.19 -2.32
N ALA A 98 -27.99 -15.72 -1.19
CA ALA A 98 -27.64 -15.18 0.13
C ALA A 98 -26.12 -15.23 0.37
N LYS A 99 -25.45 -16.33 0.03
CA LYS A 99 -23.98 -16.46 0.17
C LYS A 99 -23.21 -15.51 -0.75
N LEU A 100 -23.68 -15.30 -1.98
CA LEU A 100 -23.09 -14.35 -2.92
C LEU A 100 -23.27 -12.90 -2.46
N LYS A 101 -24.45 -12.55 -1.94
CA LYS A 101 -24.73 -11.24 -1.34
C LYS A 101 -23.87 -11.00 -0.09
N ALA A 102 -23.74 -12.00 0.78
CA ALA A 102 -22.91 -11.92 1.99
C ALA A 102 -21.42 -11.69 1.69
N ALA A 103 -20.89 -12.31 0.63
CA ALA A 103 -19.54 -12.04 0.14
C ALA A 103 -19.41 -10.73 -0.66
N GLY A 104 -20.52 -10.00 -0.85
CA GLY A 104 -20.57 -8.80 -1.66
C GLY A 104 -20.14 -9.03 -3.12
N LEU A 105 -20.36 -10.23 -3.65
CA LEU A 105 -20.23 -10.56 -5.06
C LEU A 105 -21.53 -10.25 -5.84
N MET A 106 -22.64 -10.11 -5.11
CA MET A 106 -23.93 -9.67 -5.61
C MET A 106 -24.42 -8.48 -4.76
N ALA A 107 -25.15 -7.55 -5.37
CA ALA A 107 -25.76 -6.44 -4.64
C ALA A 107 -26.70 -6.96 -3.53
N ALA A 108 -26.54 -6.42 -2.33
CA ALA A 108 -27.60 -6.47 -1.32
C ALA A 108 -28.77 -5.61 -1.83
N GLU A 109 -30.00 -6.01 -1.52
CA GLU A 109 -31.19 -5.25 -1.93
C GLU A 109 -31.24 -3.86 -1.30
#